data_AF-A0AA36E0C3-F1
#
_entry.id   AF-A0AA36E0C3-F1
#
_cell.length_a   1.000
_cell.length_b   1.000
_cell.length_c   1.000
_cell.angle_alpha   90.00
_cell.angle_beta   90.00
_cell.angle_gamma   90.00
#
_symmetry.space_group_name_H-M   'P 1'
#
loop_
_entity.id
_entity.type
_entity.pdbx_description
1 polymer ?
#
loop_
_entity_poly.entity_id
_entity_poly.type
_entity_poly.pdbx_seq_one_letter_code
_entity_poly.pdbx_strand_id
1 'polypeptide(L)'
;MADVIVSAFFTVFFEKMASEAMQKIARAKGIDSELNKLKRSLNRIQALLYDASQKEITQEAVKEWLNYLQHLAYDIDDVLYDLATEAMHRGFTDQSGVITNKVRKLLPTCCTNFSLSTRIHRKLDDISTRVAEIGIVGREAEKKALIQKLLGGKDESCNEKFSIVPIVGMDGVGKTTLARLLYEEKEVKDDFEVRAWVSVSYEFDISNIRKVIYENVSGDNKIFKDLNLLQDALKEKLKNKLFLIVLDDVWSESYGDWEKLVGPFLAGAPGSRIIMTTRKEQLLKQLGYAHLDPLQSLSDDDALSLFA
;
A
#
# COMPACT_ATOMS: atom_id res chain seq x y z
N MET A 1 -23.90 -11.50 21.93
CA MET A 1 -24.22 -12.55 20.93
C MET A 1 -23.38 -12.40 19.66
N ALA A 2 -23.17 -11.19 19.12
CA ALA A 2 -22.28 -10.94 17.98
C ALA A 2 -20.82 -11.35 18.21
N ASP A 3 -20.27 -11.11 19.41
CA ASP A 3 -18.88 -11.45 19.78
C ASP A 3 -18.55 -12.95 19.61
N VAL A 4 -19.52 -13.82 19.95
CA VAL A 4 -19.35 -15.29 19.82
C VAL A 4 -19.36 -15.74 18.36
N ILE A 5 -20.21 -15.14 17.53
CA ILE A 5 -20.34 -15.48 16.11
C ILE A 5 -19.11 -15.00 15.33
N VAL A 6 -18.65 -13.78 15.62
CA VAL A 6 -17.48 -13.19 14.98
C VAL A 6 -16.20 -13.91 15.40
N SER A 7 -16.04 -14.22 16.69
CA SER A 7 -14.91 -15.03 17.17
C SER A 7 -14.89 -16.42 16.54
N ALA A 8 -16.05 -17.08 16.39
CA ALA A 8 -16.11 -18.39 15.74
C ALA A 8 -15.73 -18.31 14.25
N PHE A 9 -16.18 -17.26 13.55
CA PHE A 9 -15.80 -17.00 12.16
C PHE A 9 -14.28 -16.83 12.00
N PHE A 10 -13.65 -15.95 12.80
CA PHE A 10 -12.20 -15.74 12.71
C PHE A 10 -11.41 -17.01 13.00
N THR A 11 -11.82 -17.80 14.00
CA THR A 11 -11.18 -19.08 14.31
C THR A 11 -11.23 -20.04 13.12
N VAL A 12 -12.42 -20.28 12.57
CA VAL A 12 -12.60 -21.19 11.42
C VAL A 12 -11.85 -20.69 10.19
N PHE A 13 -11.88 -19.38 9.94
CA PHE A 13 -11.18 -18.77 8.82
C PHE A 13 -9.66 -18.91 8.96
N PHE A 14 -9.08 -18.58 10.13
CA PHE A 14 -7.64 -18.69 10.34
C PHE A 14 -7.16 -20.14 10.31
N GLU A 15 -7.96 -21.09 10.81
CA GLU A 15 -7.68 -22.52 10.68
C GLU A 15 -7.66 -22.96 9.21
N LYS A 16 -8.66 -22.56 8.41
CA LYS A 16 -8.69 -22.85 6.97
C LYS A 16 -7.47 -22.26 6.26
N MET A 17 -7.10 -21.01 6.56
CA MET A 17 -5.95 -20.32 5.97
C MET A 17 -4.60 -20.90 6.40
N ALA A 18 -4.52 -21.42 7.62
CA ALA A 18 -3.33 -22.09 8.13
C ALA A 18 -3.21 -23.54 7.63
N SER A 19 -4.25 -24.09 7.01
CA SER A 19 -4.24 -25.48 6.53
C SER A 19 -3.15 -25.73 5.49
N GLU A 20 -2.55 -26.91 5.57
CA GLU A 20 -1.48 -27.32 4.64
C GLU A 20 -1.99 -27.40 3.19
N ALA A 21 -3.27 -27.74 3.01
CA ALA A 21 -3.94 -27.74 1.72
C ALA A 21 -3.99 -26.33 1.11
N MET A 22 -4.44 -25.32 1.87
CA MET A 22 -4.49 -23.94 1.40
C MET A 22 -3.10 -23.37 1.12
N GLN A 23 -2.11 -23.67 1.94
CA GLN A 23 -0.74 -23.22 1.68
C GLN A 23 -0.14 -23.82 0.41
N LYS A 24 -0.39 -25.11 0.14
CA LYS A 24 0.05 -25.76 -1.11
C LYS A 24 -0.62 -25.16 -2.33
N ILE A 25 -1.93 -24.88 -2.26
CA ILE A 25 -2.68 -24.23 -3.34
C ILE A 25 -2.18 -22.80 -3.59
N ALA A 26 -1.99 -22.03 -2.52
CA ALA A 26 -1.53 -20.64 -2.62
C ALA A 26 -0.16 -20.53 -3.28
N ARG A 27 0.78 -21.41 -2.89
CA ARG A 27 2.11 -21.49 -3.52
C ARG A 27 2.04 -21.95 -4.97
N ALA A 28 1.20 -22.94 -5.28
CA ALA A 28 1.03 -23.44 -6.66
C ALA A 28 0.38 -22.42 -7.59
N LYS A 29 -0.34 -21.43 -7.05
CA LYS A 29 -1.01 -20.36 -7.80
C LYS A 29 -0.30 -19.00 -7.67
N GLY A 30 0.80 -18.90 -6.92
CA GLY A 30 1.57 -17.67 -6.72
C GLY A 30 0.81 -16.55 -5.98
N ILE A 31 -0.15 -16.90 -5.12
CA ILE A 31 -0.98 -15.96 -4.35
C ILE A 31 -0.62 -15.90 -2.86
N ASP A 32 0.54 -16.44 -2.48
CA ASP A 32 0.96 -16.55 -1.09
C ASP A 32 1.19 -15.17 -0.43
N SER A 33 1.60 -14.17 -1.21
CA SER A 33 1.86 -12.83 -0.69
C SER A 33 0.55 -12.09 -0.36
N GLU A 34 -0.46 -12.24 -1.21
CA GLU A 34 -1.81 -11.68 -1.13
C GLU A 34 -2.58 -12.34 0.02
N LEU A 35 -2.46 -13.66 0.12
CA LEU A 35 -3.04 -14.44 1.22
C LEU A 35 -2.49 -14.01 2.58
N ASN A 36 -1.18 -13.76 2.65
CA ASN A 36 -0.52 -13.27 3.86
C ASN A 36 -0.91 -11.82 4.20
N LYS A 37 -1.09 -10.95 3.20
CA LYS A 37 -1.62 -9.58 3.40
C LYS A 37 -3.04 -9.59 3.94
N LEU A 38 -3.91 -10.45 3.40
CA LEU A 38 -5.28 -10.64 3.87
C LEU A 38 -5.29 -11.12 5.33
N LYS A 39 -4.45 -12.12 5.66
CA LYS A 39 -4.29 -12.62 7.04
C LYS A 39 -3.89 -11.53 8.03
N ARG A 40 -2.91 -10.68 7.67
CA ARG A 40 -2.46 -9.56 8.53
C ARG A 40 -3.57 -8.53 8.75
N SER A 41 -4.34 -8.22 7.71
CA SER A 41 -5.43 -7.25 7.78
C SER A 41 -6.57 -7.76 8.67
N LEU A 42 -6.95 -9.03 8.52
CA LEU A 42 -7.99 -9.66 9.34
C LEU A 42 -7.58 -9.79 10.82
N ASN A 43 -6.30 -10.06 11.11
CA ASN A 43 -5.79 -10.03 12.50
C ASN A 43 -5.97 -8.65 13.15
N ARG A 44 -5.77 -7.58 12.38
CA ARG A 44 -5.93 -6.21 12.86
C ARG A 44 -7.40 -5.89 13.13
N ILE A 45 -8.30 -6.37 12.28
CA ILE A 45 -9.75 -6.27 12.46
C ILE A 45 -10.21 -7.06 13.70
N GLN A 46 -9.71 -8.28 13.91
CA GLN A 46 -10.02 -9.08 15.10
C GLN A 46 -9.58 -8.37 16.39
N ALA A 47 -8.41 -7.72 16.40
CA ALA A 47 -7.93 -6.96 17.55
C ALA A 47 -8.83 -5.73 17.84
N LEU A 48 -9.29 -5.02 16.81
CA LEU A 48 -10.20 -3.89 16.94
C LEU A 48 -11.58 -4.31 17.45
N LEU A 49 -12.09 -5.44 16.96
CA LEU A 49 -13.35 -6.04 17.44
C LEU A 49 -13.28 -6.45 18.90
N TYR A 50 -12.16 -7.06 19.32
CA TYR A 50 -11.94 -7.44 20.71
C TYR A 50 -11.90 -6.21 21.63
N ASP A 51 -11.24 -5.12 21.21
CA ASP A 51 -11.20 -3.87 21.97
C ASP A 51 -12.59 -3.18 22.01
N ALA A 52 -13.36 -3.26 20.92
CA ALA A 52 -14.71 -2.71 20.85
C ALA A 52 -15.75 -3.52 21.68
N SER A 53 -15.64 -4.84 21.73
CA SER A 53 -16.55 -5.71 22.50
C SER A 53 -16.36 -5.57 24.02
N GLN A 54 -15.12 -5.35 24.49
CA GLN A 54 -14.80 -5.10 25.90
C GLN A 54 -15.34 -3.76 26.42
N LYS A 55 -15.68 -2.82 25.52
CA LYS A 55 -16.15 -1.47 25.89
C LYS A 55 -17.67 -1.32 25.88
N GLU A 56 -18.43 -2.42 25.77
CA GLU A 56 -19.90 -2.48 25.84
C GLU A 56 -20.60 -1.39 25.01
N ILE A 57 -20.15 -1.19 23.77
CA ILE A 57 -20.66 -0.12 22.90
C ILE A 57 -22.02 -0.54 22.31
N THR A 58 -23.10 0.04 22.86
CA THR A 58 -24.51 -0.19 22.52
C THR A 58 -25.00 0.58 21.28
N GLN A 59 -24.12 0.83 20.31
CA GLN A 59 -24.41 1.74 19.18
C GLN A 59 -24.76 1.04 17.87
N GLU A 60 -25.72 1.62 17.14
CA GLU A 60 -26.23 1.11 15.86
C GLU A 60 -25.14 1.02 14.78
N ALA A 61 -24.16 1.94 14.81
CA ALA A 61 -23.00 1.93 13.92
C ALA A 61 -22.13 0.67 14.06
N VAL A 62 -21.98 0.14 15.28
CA VAL A 62 -21.25 -1.12 15.52
C VAL A 62 -22.00 -2.29 14.88
N LYS A 63 -23.34 -2.26 14.86
CA LYS A 63 -24.14 -3.29 14.19
C LYS A 63 -24.02 -3.21 12.67
N GLU A 64 -23.99 -2.01 12.10
CA GLU A 64 -23.77 -1.84 10.65
C GLU A 64 -22.38 -2.31 10.23
N TRP A 65 -21.34 -1.98 11.01
CA TRP A 65 -19.98 -2.45 10.76
C TRP A 65 -19.84 -3.98 10.90
N LEU A 66 -20.49 -4.57 11.91
CA LEU A 66 -20.58 -6.03 12.09
C LEU A 66 -21.29 -6.70 10.90
N ASN A 67 -22.33 -6.07 10.36
CA ASN A 67 -23.04 -6.56 9.19
C ASN A 67 -22.16 -6.49 7.92
N TYR A 68 -21.41 -5.40 7.74
CA TYR A 68 -20.45 -5.27 6.65
C TYR A 68 -19.33 -6.33 6.72
N LEU A 69 -18.77 -6.55 7.91
CA LEU A 69 -17.80 -7.62 8.15
C LEU A 69 -18.37 -9.01 7.89
N GLN A 70 -19.66 -9.22 8.20
CA GLN A 70 -20.35 -10.46 7.89
C GLN A 70 -20.49 -10.66 6.37
N HIS A 71 -20.77 -9.61 5.60
CA HIS A 71 -20.78 -9.68 4.14
C HIS A 71 -19.39 -9.97 3.57
N LEU A 72 -18.35 -9.31 4.09
CA LEU A 72 -16.96 -9.58 3.70
C LEU A 72 -16.54 -11.02 4.02
N ALA A 73 -17.01 -11.56 5.15
CA ALA A 73 -16.81 -12.94 5.55
C ALA A 73 -17.40 -13.93 4.53
N TYR A 74 -18.60 -13.65 4.00
CA TYR A 74 -19.20 -14.46 2.93
C TYR A 74 -18.42 -14.34 1.61
N ASP A 75 -18.00 -13.14 1.21
CA ASP A 75 -17.17 -12.93 0.01
C ASP A 75 -15.86 -13.73 0.09
N ILE A 76 -15.28 -13.80 1.29
CA ILE A 76 -14.05 -14.55 1.58
C ILE A 76 -14.32 -16.07 1.60
N ASP A 77 -15.40 -16.54 2.24
CA ASP A 77 -15.74 -17.97 2.27
C ASP A 77 -16.09 -18.49 0.87
N ASP A 78 -16.69 -17.66 0.01
CA ASP A 78 -16.89 -17.95 -1.42
C ASP A 78 -15.55 -18.15 -2.16
N VAL A 79 -14.56 -17.28 -1.92
CA VAL A 79 -13.21 -17.42 -2.50
C VAL A 79 -12.53 -18.69 -1.99
N LEU A 80 -12.70 -19.02 -0.70
CA LEU A 80 -12.18 -20.26 -0.12
C LEU A 80 -12.90 -21.50 -0.67
N TYR A 81 -14.21 -21.42 -0.91
CA TYR A 81 -15.02 -22.50 -1.49
C TYR A 81 -14.63 -22.78 -2.94
N ASP A 82 -14.43 -21.72 -3.74
CA ASP A 82 -13.91 -21.82 -5.12
C ASP A 82 -12.52 -22.50 -5.12
N LEU A 83 -11.64 -22.16 -4.17
CA LEU A 83 -10.31 -22.78 -4.02
C LEU A 83 -10.37 -24.25 -3.57
N ALA A 84 -11.25 -24.57 -2.62
CA ALA A 84 -11.43 -25.93 -2.11
C ALA A 84 -12.02 -26.88 -3.17
N THR A 85 -12.98 -26.39 -3.96
CA THR A 85 -13.63 -27.15 -5.04
C THR A 85 -12.64 -27.49 -6.16
N GLU A 86 -11.76 -26.54 -6.52
CA GLU A 86 -10.67 -26.78 -7.49
C GLU A 86 -9.65 -27.81 -6.97
N ALA A 87 -9.34 -27.78 -5.67
CA ALA A 87 -8.44 -28.75 -5.05
C ALA A 87 -9.00 -30.18 -5.09
N MET A 88 -10.32 -30.34 -4.91
CA MET A 88 -10.99 -31.63 -5.05
C MET A 88 -10.99 -32.13 -6.50
N HIS A 89 -11.17 -31.23 -7.49
CA HIS A 89 -11.08 -31.60 -8.90
C HIS A 89 -9.67 -32.07 -9.32
N ARG A 90 -8.60 -31.54 -8.72
CA ARG A 90 -7.23 -32.05 -8.91
C ARG A 90 -6.95 -33.35 -8.14
N GLY A 91 -7.61 -33.59 -7.01
CA GLY A 91 -7.52 -34.85 -6.26
C GLY A 91 -8.10 -36.05 -7.02
N PHE A 92 -9.13 -35.84 -7.84
CA PHE A 92 -9.70 -36.87 -8.71
C PHE A 92 -8.77 -37.28 -9.86
N THR A 93 -7.83 -36.43 -10.29
CA THR A 93 -6.88 -36.78 -11.35
C THR A 93 -5.69 -37.60 -10.89
N ASP A 94 -5.39 -37.61 -9.58
CA ASP A 94 -4.25 -38.35 -9.02
C ASP A 94 -4.63 -39.69 -8.34
N GLN A 95 -5.93 -40.02 -8.23
CA GLN A 95 -6.38 -41.27 -7.60
C GLN A 95 -7.28 -42.19 -8.47
N SER A 96 -7.39 -41.98 -9.78
CA SER A 96 -8.00 -42.98 -10.68
C SER A 96 -6.95 -43.69 -11.54
N GLY A 97 -6.17 -44.57 -10.90
CA GLY A 97 -5.66 -45.74 -11.60
C GLY A 97 -6.86 -46.56 -12.05
N VAL A 98 -7.09 -46.63 -13.36
CA VAL A 98 -8.20 -47.33 -14.05
C VAL A 98 -9.53 -46.55 -14.16
N ILE A 99 -9.57 -45.55 -15.05
CA ILE A 99 -10.80 -45.24 -15.82
C ILE A 99 -10.41 -45.17 -17.31
N THR A 100 -11.11 -45.95 -18.13
CA THR A 100 -10.78 -46.21 -19.53
C THR A 100 -10.85 -44.96 -20.42
N ASN A 101 -9.97 -44.91 -21.44
CA ASN A 101 -9.71 -43.79 -22.36
C ASN A 101 -10.92 -43.22 -23.14
N LYS A 102 -12.15 -43.71 -22.90
CA LYS A 102 -13.38 -43.22 -23.55
C LYS A 102 -14.06 -42.08 -22.79
N VAL A 103 -13.94 -41.99 -21.47
CA VAL A 103 -14.55 -40.89 -20.68
C VAL A 103 -13.74 -39.59 -20.81
N ARG A 104 -12.43 -39.69 -21.12
CA ARG A 104 -11.53 -38.55 -21.34
C ARG A 104 -11.89 -37.70 -22.58
N LYS A 105 -12.73 -38.22 -23.48
CA LYS A 105 -13.22 -37.50 -24.68
C LYS A 105 -14.48 -36.66 -24.45
N LEU A 106 -15.07 -36.71 -23.26
CA LEU A 106 -16.33 -35.99 -22.94
C LEU A 106 -16.12 -34.75 -22.06
N LEU A 107 -14.87 -34.43 -21.70
CA LEU A 107 -14.55 -33.21 -20.96
C LEU A 107 -14.02 -32.17 -21.96
N PRO A 108 -14.74 -31.06 -22.21
CA PRO A 108 -14.29 -30.03 -23.12
C PRO A 108 -12.99 -29.40 -22.60
N THR A 109 -11.92 -29.51 -23.37
CA THR A 109 -10.58 -28.95 -23.09
C THR A 109 -10.50 -27.41 -23.17
N CYS A 110 -11.64 -26.71 -23.21
CA CYS A 110 -11.69 -25.29 -23.56
C CYS A 110 -11.92 -24.32 -22.39
N CYS A 111 -12.29 -24.81 -21.20
CA CYS A 111 -12.49 -23.99 -20.00
C CYS A 111 -11.99 -24.84 -18.82
N THR A 112 -11.06 -24.46 -17.94
CA THR A 112 -11.35 -23.61 -16.76
C THR A 112 -10.11 -23.09 -15.99
N ASN A 113 -8.85 -23.40 -16.37
CA ASN A 113 -7.71 -23.02 -15.50
C ASN A 113 -7.21 -21.57 -15.65
N PHE A 114 -7.43 -20.91 -16.79
CA PHE A 114 -6.98 -19.53 -17.03
C PHE A 114 -7.99 -18.47 -16.56
N SER A 115 -9.29 -18.78 -16.56
CA SER A 115 -10.34 -17.84 -16.14
C SER A 115 -10.49 -17.74 -14.62
N LEU A 116 -10.24 -18.83 -13.88
CA LEU A 116 -10.42 -18.90 -12.42
C LEU A 116 -9.28 -18.23 -11.64
N SER A 117 -8.02 -18.40 -12.04
CA SER A 117 -6.89 -17.69 -11.42
C SER A 117 -6.99 -16.19 -11.61
N THR A 118 -7.38 -15.74 -12.81
CA THR A 118 -7.62 -14.34 -13.14
C THR A 118 -8.81 -13.77 -12.36
N ARG A 119 -9.87 -14.58 -12.14
CA ARG A 119 -11.04 -14.20 -11.33
C ARG A 119 -10.72 -14.11 -9.84
N ILE A 120 -9.89 -15.01 -9.31
CA ILE A 120 -9.42 -15.01 -7.92
C ILE A 120 -8.43 -13.87 -7.67
N HIS A 121 -7.49 -13.61 -8.59
CA HIS A 121 -6.62 -12.44 -8.53
C HIS A 121 -7.44 -11.15 -8.51
N ARG A 122 -8.40 -11.00 -9.43
CA ARG A 122 -9.25 -9.80 -9.50
C ARG A 122 -10.14 -9.66 -8.26
N LYS A 123 -10.64 -10.74 -7.67
CA LYS A 123 -11.38 -10.70 -6.39
C LYS A 123 -10.47 -10.35 -5.21
N LEU A 124 -9.25 -10.88 -5.15
CA LEU A 124 -8.27 -10.53 -4.11
C LEU A 124 -7.79 -9.08 -4.25
N ASP A 125 -7.63 -8.60 -5.47
CA ASP A 125 -7.25 -7.21 -5.78
C ASP A 125 -8.41 -6.25 -5.49
N ASP A 126 -9.66 -6.63 -5.82
CA ASP A 126 -10.88 -5.90 -5.42
C ASP A 126 -11.05 -5.86 -3.90
N ILE A 127 -10.84 -6.98 -3.20
CA ILE A 127 -10.87 -7.02 -1.73
C ILE A 127 -9.72 -6.20 -1.14
N SER A 128 -8.51 -6.26 -1.72
CA SER A 128 -7.36 -5.48 -1.26
C SER A 128 -7.55 -3.98 -1.51
N THR A 129 -8.17 -3.62 -2.63
CA THR A 129 -8.51 -2.24 -2.99
C THR A 129 -9.63 -1.73 -2.10
N ARG A 130 -10.71 -2.50 -1.90
CA ARG A 130 -11.77 -2.18 -0.95
C ARG A 130 -11.24 -2.05 0.48
N VAL A 131 -10.32 -2.91 0.91
CA VAL A 131 -9.61 -2.78 2.21
C VAL A 131 -8.72 -1.54 2.27
N ALA A 132 -8.13 -1.11 1.16
CA ALA A 132 -7.38 0.14 1.08
C ALA A 132 -8.30 1.38 1.05
N GLU A 133 -9.47 1.30 0.41
CA GLU A 133 -10.50 2.33 0.32
C GLU A 133 -11.30 2.48 1.62
N ILE A 134 -11.48 1.41 2.40
CA ILE A 134 -12.01 1.44 3.78
C ILE A 134 -11.13 2.31 4.71
N GLY A 135 -9.91 2.65 4.32
CA GLY A 135 -8.92 3.26 5.21
C GLY A 135 -8.88 4.79 5.26
N ILE A 136 -9.65 5.52 4.44
CA ILE A 136 -9.50 6.98 4.32
C ILE A 136 -10.84 7.67 4.45
N VAL A 137 -11.00 8.28 5.61
CA VAL A 137 -12.14 9.12 5.94
C VAL A 137 -11.61 10.49 6.33
N GLY A 138 -12.32 11.55 5.94
CA GLY A 138 -12.05 12.90 6.39
C GLY A 138 -10.77 13.54 5.85
N ARG A 139 -10.17 13.00 4.78
CA ARG A 139 -8.93 13.52 4.17
C ARG A 139 -9.05 13.95 2.71
N GLU A 140 -10.27 13.99 2.18
CA GLU A 140 -10.51 14.27 0.76
C GLU A 140 -10.10 15.69 0.38
N ALA A 141 -10.32 16.65 1.27
CA ALA A 141 -9.95 18.04 1.05
C ALA A 141 -8.42 18.20 0.98
N GLU A 142 -7.69 17.62 1.94
CA GLU A 142 -6.24 17.65 1.98
C GLU A 142 -5.63 16.90 0.79
N LYS A 143 -6.17 15.71 0.45
CA LYS A 143 -5.74 14.95 -0.73
C LYS A 143 -5.88 15.78 -2.00
N LYS A 144 -7.06 16.37 -2.24
CA LYS A 144 -7.32 17.20 -3.43
C LYS A 144 -6.38 18.42 -3.50
N ALA A 145 -6.16 19.11 -2.38
CA ALA A 145 -5.25 20.24 -2.33
C ALA A 145 -3.79 19.85 -2.63
N LEU A 146 -3.35 18.69 -2.14
CA LEU A 146 -1.99 18.18 -2.38
C LEU A 146 -1.82 17.70 -3.83
N ILE A 147 -2.83 17.08 -4.44
CA ILE A 147 -2.81 16.75 -5.89
C ILE A 147 -2.63 18.02 -6.72
N GLN A 148 -3.36 19.09 -6.41
CA GLN A 148 -3.19 20.38 -7.10
C GLN A 148 -1.78 20.95 -6.95
N LYS A 149 -1.14 20.80 -5.77
CA LYS A 149 0.26 21.21 -5.56
C LYS A 149 1.27 20.33 -6.33
N LEU A 150 0.99 19.04 -6.45
CA LEU A 150 1.84 18.10 -7.20
C LEU A 150 1.81 18.38 -8.70
N LEU A 151 0.61 18.58 -9.26
CA LEU A 151 0.39 18.74 -10.70
C LEU A 151 0.47 20.20 -11.17
N GLY A 152 0.17 21.16 -10.30
CA GLY A 152 0.19 22.60 -10.60
C GLY A 152 1.59 23.22 -10.54
N GLY A 153 1.77 24.39 -11.17
CA GLY A 153 3.00 25.17 -11.10
C GLY A 153 4.18 24.54 -11.86
N LYS A 154 3.92 23.91 -13.01
CA LYS A 154 4.96 23.41 -13.93
C LYS A 154 5.45 24.44 -14.94
N ASP A 155 4.70 25.53 -15.12
CA ASP A 155 4.95 26.60 -16.10
C ASP A 155 5.48 27.91 -15.49
N GLU A 156 5.73 27.96 -14.17
CA GLU A 156 6.29 29.17 -13.56
C GLU A 156 7.81 29.20 -13.72
N SER A 157 8.33 30.39 -14.04
CA SER A 157 9.71 30.74 -14.39
C SER A 157 10.76 30.53 -13.28
N CYS A 158 10.63 29.46 -12.52
CA CYS A 158 11.48 29.11 -11.40
C CYS A 158 12.61 28.20 -11.92
N ASN A 159 13.85 28.66 -11.78
CA ASN A 159 15.04 27.86 -12.10
C ASN A 159 15.23 26.63 -11.18
N GLU A 160 14.28 26.38 -10.26
CA GLU A 160 14.33 25.24 -9.34
C GLU A 160 13.97 23.94 -10.06
N LYS A 161 14.86 22.96 -9.92
CA LYS A 161 14.73 21.64 -10.56
C LYS A 161 13.59 20.82 -9.98
N PHE A 162 13.30 21.01 -8.70
CA PHE A 162 12.21 20.35 -8.00
C PHE A 162 11.67 21.25 -6.89
N SER A 163 10.44 20.98 -6.45
CA SER A 163 9.84 21.58 -5.25
C SER A 163 9.39 20.51 -4.26
N ILE A 164 9.20 20.89 -3.00
CA ILE A 164 8.76 19.99 -1.93
C ILE A 164 7.27 20.20 -1.69
N VAL A 165 6.54 19.10 -1.56
CA VAL A 165 5.15 19.06 -1.08
C VAL A 165 5.18 18.46 0.33
N PRO A 166 5.28 19.30 1.38
CA PRO A 166 5.38 18.82 2.74
C PRO A 166 4.03 18.33 3.28
N ILE A 167 4.07 17.22 4.01
CA ILE A 167 2.96 16.70 4.81
C ILE A 167 3.46 16.63 6.25
N VAL A 168 3.12 17.66 7.02
CA VAL A 168 3.56 17.82 8.41
C VAL A 168 2.47 17.37 9.37
N GLY A 169 2.82 16.88 10.55
CA GLY A 169 1.84 16.55 11.58
C GLY A 169 2.40 15.61 12.64
N MET A 170 1.64 15.40 13.72
CA MET A 170 2.03 14.51 14.82
C MET A 170 2.05 13.03 14.40
N ASP A 171 2.63 12.19 15.25
CA ASP A 171 2.65 10.74 15.02
C ASP A 171 1.22 10.18 14.96
N GLY A 172 0.99 9.17 14.11
CA GLY A 172 -0.31 8.50 14.00
C GLY A 172 -1.41 9.28 13.26
N VAL A 173 -1.21 10.55 12.90
CA VAL A 173 -2.24 11.39 12.26
C VAL A 173 -2.55 11.02 10.79
N GLY A 174 -1.79 10.10 10.20
CA GLY A 174 -2.03 9.58 8.86
C GLY A 174 -1.18 10.19 7.73
N LYS A 175 -0.06 10.85 8.04
CA LYS A 175 0.84 11.46 7.02
C LYS A 175 1.30 10.47 5.95
N THR A 176 1.83 9.32 6.37
CA THR A 176 2.28 8.24 5.48
C THR A 176 1.14 7.68 4.65
N THR A 177 -0.06 7.57 5.22
CA THR A 177 -1.27 7.15 4.51
C THR A 177 -1.62 8.14 3.41
N LEU A 178 -1.64 9.45 3.73
CA LEU A 178 -1.93 10.50 2.76
C LEU A 178 -0.87 10.58 1.66
N ALA A 179 0.41 10.49 2.01
CA ALA A 179 1.50 10.39 1.02
C ALA A 179 1.33 9.19 0.09
N ARG A 180 0.93 8.03 0.64
CA ARG A 180 0.70 6.82 -0.15
C ARG A 180 -0.44 7.01 -1.13
N LEU A 181 -1.52 7.67 -0.72
CA LEU A 181 -2.61 7.97 -1.64
C LEU A 181 -2.19 8.84 -2.80
N LEU A 182 -1.45 9.90 -2.51
CA LEU A 182 -0.95 10.80 -3.55
C LEU A 182 -0.01 10.07 -4.51
N TYR A 183 0.87 9.23 -3.98
CA TYR A 183 1.79 8.43 -4.79
C TYR A 183 1.08 7.38 -5.65
N GLU A 184 -0.03 6.84 -5.15
CA GLU A 184 -0.82 5.82 -5.84
C GLU A 184 -1.89 6.41 -6.79
N GLU A 185 -2.19 7.71 -6.69
CA GLU A 185 -3.20 8.43 -7.47
C GLU A 185 -2.88 8.41 -8.96
N LYS A 186 -3.86 8.03 -9.79
CA LYS A 186 -3.62 7.76 -11.21
C LYS A 186 -3.06 8.97 -11.94
N GLU A 187 -3.68 10.13 -11.75
CA GLU A 187 -3.24 11.39 -12.38
C GLU A 187 -1.82 11.78 -11.97
N VAL A 188 -1.42 11.47 -10.73
CA VAL A 188 -0.05 11.69 -10.26
C VAL A 188 0.89 10.68 -10.89
N LYS A 189 0.55 9.40 -10.94
CA LYS A 189 1.41 8.36 -11.53
C LYS A 189 1.74 8.62 -13.00
N ASP A 190 0.73 9.00 -13.77
CA ASP A 190 0.83 9.14 -15.22
C ASP A 190 1.65 10.38 -15.62
N ASP A 191 1.85 11.30 -14.68
CA ASP A 191 2.46 12.60 -14.91
C ASP A 191 3.97 12.64 -14.58
N PHE A 192 4.52 11.63 -13.87
CA PHE A 192 5.95 11.52 -13.55
C PHE A 192 6.61 10.29 -14.17
N GLU A 193 7.72 10.48 -14.89
CA GLU A 193 8.45 9.42 -15.59
C GLU A 193 9.14 8.43 -14.65
N VAL A 194 9.70 8.94 -13.54
CA VAL A 194 10.40 8.13 -12.55
C VAL A 194 9.87 8.42 -11.17
N ARG A 195 9.67 7.35 -10.40
CA ARG A 195 9.06 7.43 -9.08
C ARG A 195 9.82 6.58 -8.09
N ALA A 196 9.98 7.08 -6.87
CA ALA A 196 10.61 6.33 -5.80
C ALA A 196 9.97 6.64 -4.45
N TRP A 197 9.95 5.64 -3.58
CA TRP A 197 9.51 5.78 -2.20
C TRP A 197 10.62 5.26 -1.28
N VAL A 198 11.00 6.07 -0.30
CA VAL A 198 11.94 5.67 0.74
C VAL A 198 11.41 6.08 2.10
N SER A 199 11.37 5.13 3.02
CA SER A 199 11.19 5.42 4.45
C SER A 199 12.53 5.79 5.03
N VAL A 200 12.60 6.93 5.70
CA VAL A 200 13.80 7.50 6.27
C VAL A 200 13.91 7.02 7.71
N SER A 201 15.01 6.35 8.02
CA SER A 201 15.33 5.94 9.39
C SER A 201 15.63 7.15 10.27
N TYR A 202 15.53 6.95 11.59
CA TYR A 202 15.94 7.96 12.58
C TYR A 202 17.38 8.43 12.37
N GLU A 203 18.29 7.48 12.10
CA GLU A 203 19.63 7.79 11.60
C GLU A 203 19.48 8.24 10.14
N PHE A 204 19.70 9.53 9.88
CA PHE A 204 19.57 10.14 8.55
C PHE A 204 20.71 9.71 7.62
N ASP A 205 20.73 8.42 7.27
CA ASP A 205 21.76 7.81 6.44
C ASP A 205 21.51 8.14 4.97
N ILE A 206 22.17 9.21 4.52
CA ILE A 206 22.14 9.68 3.12
C ILE A 206 22.54 8.56 2.14
N SER A 207 23.47 7.67 2.51
CA SER A 207 23.92 6.58 1.64
C SER A 207 22.81 5.57 1.44
N ASN A 208 22.15 5.16 2.52
CA ASN A 208 21.02 4.24 2.45
C ASN A 208 19.82 4.87 1.71
N ILE A 209 19.49 6.12 2.00
CA ILE A 209 18.38 6.83 1.34
C ILE A 209 18.62 6.87 -0.18
N ARG A 210 19.81 7.32 -0.62
CA ARG A 210 20.15 7.36 -2.05
C ARG A 210 20.15 5.99 -2.70
N LYS A 211 20.60 4.96 -1.98
CA LYS A 211 20.61 3.58 -2.47
C LYS A 211 19.19 3.08 -2.74
N VAL A 212 18.28 3.25 -1.78
CA VAL A 212 16.87 2.85 -1.94
C VAL A 212 16.21 3.61 -3.09
N ILE A 213 16.46 4.92 -3.23
CA ILE A 213 15.96 5.71 -4.36
C ILE A 213 16.51 5.16 -5.68
N TYR A 214 17.83 4.91 -5.75
CA TYR A 214 18.46 4.34 -6.94
C TYR A 214 17.83 3.00 -7.33
N GLU A 215 17.62 2.09 -6.38
CA GLU A 215 17.00 0.78 -6.63
C GLU A 215 15.58 0.93 -7.21
N ASN A 216 14.77 1.85 -6.67
CA ASN A 216 13.43 2.13 -7.18
C ASN A 216 13.43 2.70 -8.60
N VAL A 217 14.31 3.68 -8.89
CA VAL A 217 14.32 4.35 -10.21
C VAL A 217 15.05 3.55 -11.29
N SER A 218 15.97 2.66 -10.91
CA SER A 218 16.74 1.84 -11.84
C SER A 218 16.10 0.50 -12.13
N GLY A 219 15.37 -0.07 -11.16
CA GLY A 219 14.92 -1.46 -11.18
C GLY A 219 16.04 -2.49 -10.96
N ASP A 220 17.26 -2.05 -10.59
CA ASP A 220 18.40 -2.91 -10.33
C ASP A 220 19.00 -2.69 -8.93
N ASN A 221 19.64 -3.72 -8.38
CA ASN A 221 20.22 -3.73 -7.03
C ASN A 221 21.75 -3.66 -7.06
N LYS A 222 22.29 -2.82 -7.96
CA LYS A 222 23.73 -2.68 -8.14
C LYS A 222 24.44 -2.30 -6.83
N ILE A 223 25.54 -3.01 -6.56
CA ILE A 223 26.40 -2.71 -5.41
C ILE A 223 27.40 -1.63 -5.81
N PHE A 224 27.44 -0.55 -5.04
CA PHE A 224 28.38 0.55 -5.21
C PHE A 224 29.54 0.43 -4.23
N LYS A 225 30.76 0.70 -4.71
CA LYS A 225 31.98 0.65 -3.89
C LYS A 225 32.12 1.86 -2.97
N ASP A 226 31.55 3.00 -3.37
CA ASP A 226 31.59 4.25 -2.63
C ASP A 226 30.36 5.12 -2.95
N LEU A 227 30.17 6.18 -2.15
CA LEU A 227 29.03 7.09 -2.25
C LEU A 227 29.06 7.97 -3.51
N ASN A 228 30.24 8.25 -4.07
CA ASN A 228 30.36 9.07 -5.28
C ASN A 228 29.83 8.32 -6.49
N LEU A 229 30.18 7.03 -6.62
CA LEU A 229 29.66 6.17 -7.67
C LEU A 229 28.13 6.01 -7.59
N LEU A 230 27.58 5.87 -6.38
CA LEU A 230 26.12 5.84 -6.18
C LEU A 230 25.48 7.17 -6.59
N GLN A 231 26.07 8.28 -6.18
CA GLN A 231 25.58 9.62 -6.53
C GLN A 231 25.57 9.84 -8.05
N ASP A 232 26.64 9.48 -8.76
CA ASP A 232 26.74 9.69 -10.20
C ASP A 232 25.78 8.77 -10.96
N ALA A 233 25.60 7.53 -10.50
CA ALA A 233 24.61 6.63 -11.05
C ALA A 233 23.18 7.14 -10.84
N LEU A 234 22.87 7.66 -9.64
CA LEU A 234 21.55 8.23 -9.35
C LEU A 234 21.30 9.51 -10.17
N LYS A 235 22.30 10.39 -10.31
CA LYS A 235 22.24 11.56 -11.19
C LYS A 235 21.86 11.16 -12.60
N GLU A 236 22.55 10.19 -13.19
CA GLU A 236 22.27 9.73 -14.55
C GLU A 236 20.88 9.10 -14.70
N LYS A 237 20.35 8.41 -13.67
CA LYS A 237 19.00 7.85 -13.70
C LYS A 237 17.90 8.93 -13.69
N LEU A 238 18.12 10.02 -12.96
CA LEU A 238 17.19 11.16 -12.82
C LEU A 238 17.35 12.22 -13.92
N LYS A 239 18.50 12.24 -14.61
CA LYS A 239 18.89 13.28 -15.56
C LYS A 239 17.80 13.57 -16.59
N ASN A 240 17.35 14.82 -16.63
CA ASN A 240 16.32 15.33 -17.55
C ASN A 240 14.98 14.57 -17.51
N LYS A 241 14.71 13.80 -16.46
CA LYS A 241 13.42 13.14 -16.26
C LYS A 241 12.61 13.87 -15.23
N LEU A 242 11.31 13.91 -15.43
CA LEU A 242 10.38 14.39 -14.42
C LEU A 242 10.20 13.32 -13.35
N PHE A 243 10.59 13.62 -12.11
CA PHE A 243 10.55 12.65 -11.02
C PHE A 243 9.58 13.03 -9.91
N LEU A 244 9.05 12.01 -9.25
CA LEU A 244 8.39 12.10 -7.95
C LEU A 244 9.09 11.21 -6.93
N ILE A 245 9.69 11.80 -5.91
CA ILE A 245 10.33 11.07 -4.82
C ILE A 245 9.56 11.28 -3.52
N VAL A 246 9.21 10.21 -2.82
CA VAL A 246 8.65 10.28 -1.48
C VAL A 246 9.75 10.00 -0.45
N LEU A 247 10.00 10.98 0.41
CA LEU A 247 10.81 10.87 1.61
C LEU A 247 9.87 10.76 2.81
N ASP A 248 9.58 9.53 3.23
CA ASP A 248 8.63 9.23 4.29
C ASP A 248 9.31 9.19 5.66
N ASP A 249 8.76 9.92 6.60
CA ASP A 249 9.18 10.05 8.00
C ASP A 249 10.58 10.67 8.17
N VAL A 250 10.77 11.89 7.65
CA VAL A 250 12.05 12.60 7.78
C VAL A 250 12.24 13.17 9.18
N TRP A 251 13.32 12.75 9.87
CA TRP A 251 13.65 13.19 11.23
C TRP A 251 14.71 14.30 11.31
N SER A 252 15.55 14.42 10.29
CA SER A 252 16.67 15.38 10.29
C SER A 252 16.18 16.81 10.15
N GLU A 253 16.74 17.71 10.96
CA GLU A 253 16.53 19.16 10.89
C GLU A 253 17.76 19.90 10.31
N SER A 254 18.72 19.14 9.78
CA SER A 254 20.00 19.65 9.26
C SER A 254 19.87 20.05 7.78
N TYR A 255 19.93 21.35 7.51
CA TYR A 255 19.98 21.87 6.14
C TYR A 255 21.20 21.33 5.35
N GLY A 256 22.36 21.18 5.99
CA GLY A 256 23.55 20.65 5.33
C GLY A 256 23.41 19.19 4.92
N ASP A 257 22.69 18.37 5.69
CA ASP A 257 22.43 16.98 5.30
C ASP A 257 21.36 16.88 4.22
N TRP A 258 20.38 17.80 4.23
CA TRP A 258 19.44 17.96 3.14
C TRP A 258 20.15 18.31 1.82
N GLU A 259 21.03 19.32 1.80
CA GLU A 259 21.79 19.71 0.60
C GLU A 259 22.63 18.54 0.06
N LYS A 260 23.30 17.79 0.95
CA LYS A 260 24.01 16.58 0.55
C LYS A 260 23.03 15.57 -0.06
N LEU A 261 21.90 15.28 0.57
CA LEU A 261 20.95 14.29 0.06
C LEU A 261 20.51 14.61 -1.37
N VAL A 262 20.11 15.86 -1.63
CA VAL A 262 19.43 16.28 -2.87
C VAL A 262 20.37 16.66 -4.02
N GLY A 263 21.69 16.72 -3.79
CA GLY A 263 22.67 17.00 -4.85
C GLY A 263 22.48 16.20 -6.16
N PRO A 264 22.11 14.90 -6.13
CA PRO A 264 21.79 14.14 -7.34
C PRO A 264 20.51 14.57 -8.04
N PHE A 265 19.52 15.08 -7.29
CA PHE A 265 18.18 15.40 -7.77
C PHE A 265 18.17 16.66 -8.64
N LEU A 266 19.18 17.52 -8.50
CA LEU A 266 19.39 18.70 -9.35
C LEU A 266 19.63 18.35 -10.83
N ALA A 267 19.91 17.09 -11.16
CA ALA A 267 19.98 16.63 -12.54
C ALA A 267 18.59 16.47 -13.21
N GLY A 268 17.50 16.47 -12.44
CA GLY A 268 16.14 16.24 -12.93
C GLY A 268 15.61 17.32 -13.87
N ALA A 269 14.48 17.00 -14.50
CA ALA A 269 13.71 17.97 -15.27
C ALA A 269 13.01 18.97 -14.32
N PRO A 270 12.93 20.27 -14.67
CA PRO A 270 12.10 21.24 -13.96
C PRO A 270 10.66 20.74 -13.82
N GLY A 271 10.03 21.06 -12.69
CA GLY A 271 8.71 20.54 -12.34
C GLY A 271 8.71 19.22 -11.57
N SER A 272 9.88 18.65 -11.27
CA SER A 272 9.98 17.47 -10.41
C SER A 272 9.47 17.78 -8.99
N ARG A 273 9.02 16.76 -8.26
CA ARG A 273 8.39 16.91 -6.94
C ARG A 273 9.00 15.98 -5.91
N ILE A 274 9.10 16.45 -4.67
CA ILE A 274 9.43 15.63 -3.51
C ILE A 274 8.28 15.70 -2.52
N ILE A 275 7.63 14.57 -2.22
CA ILE A 275 6.71 14.50 -1.08
C ILE A 275 7.56 14.23 0.15
N MET A 276 7.47 15.08 1.17
CA MET A 276 8.17 14.90 2.44
C MET A 276 7.14 14.75 3.55
N THR A 277 7.09 13.58 4.20
CA THR A 277 6.33 13.44 5.44
C THR A 277 7.26 13.66 6.63
N THR A 278 6.84 14.49 7.59
CA THR A 278 7.66 14.77 8.77
C THR A 278 6.81 15.29 9.93
N ARG A 279 7.37 15.23 11.13
CA ARG A 279 6.87 15.94 12.32
C ARG A 279 7.75 17.15 12.67
N LYS A 280 8.82 17.38 11.91
CA LYS A 280 9.84 18.39 12.14
C LYS A 280 9.67 19.54 11.15
N GLU A 281 9.28 20.69 11.68
CA GLU A 281 9.03 21.88 10.84
C GLU A 281 10.30 22.68 10.56
N GLN A 282 11.35 22.52 11.37
CA GLN A 282 12.52 23.42 11.32
C GLN A 282 13.22 23.36 9.95
N LEU A 283 13.45 22.16 9.41
CA LEU A 283 14.05 22.01 8.09
C LEU A 283 13.19 22.68 7.01
N LEU A 284 11.88 22.46 7.03
CA LEU A 284 10.96 23.05 6.06
C LEU A 284 10.95 24.58 6.14
N LYS A 285 11.00 25.16 7.34
CA LYS A 285 11.13 26.61 7.54
C LYS A 285 12.44 27.15 6.98
N GLN A 286 13.55 26.44 7.18
CA GLN A 286 14.85 26.78 6.58
C GLN A 286 14.83 26.71 5.05
N LEU A 287 14.01 25.82 4.49
CA LEU A 287 13.80 25.66 3.05
C LEU A 287 12.78 26.65 2.46
N GLY A 288 12.32 27.64 3.25
CA GLY A 288 11.42 28.69 2.78
C GLY A 288 9.93 28.39 2.93
N TYR A 289 9.54 27.25 3.51
CA TYR A 289 8.15 26.93 3.82
C TYR A 289 7.74 27.59 5.14
N ALA A 290 7.49 28.90 5.09
CA ALA A 290 7.18 29.72 6.27
C ALA A 290 5.79 29.43 6.88
N HIS A 291 4.81 29.13 6.02
CA HIS A 291 3.45 28.79 6.43
C HIS A 291 3.20 27.31 6.14
N LEU A 292 3.29 26.51 7.20
CA LEU A 292 2.95 25.09 7.18
C LEU A 292 1.57 24.92 7.80
N ASP A 293 0.77 24.03 7.21
CA ASP A 293 -0.52 23.62 7.75
C ASP A 293 -0.38 22.15 8.21
N PRO A 294 -0.03 21.89 9.48
CA PRO A 294 0.11 20.53 9.97
C PRO A 294 -1.23 19.79 9.87
N LEU A 295 -1.16 18.54 9.43
CA LEU A 295 -2.29 17.63 9.39
C LEU A 295 -2.83 17.46 10.81
N GLN A 296 -4.09 17.85 10.98
CA GLN A 296 -4.79 17.79 12.25
C GLN A 296 -5.39 16.41 12.47
N SER A 297 -5.74 16.06 13.71
CA SER A 297 -6.59 14.90 13.99
C SER A 297 -7.89 14.97 13.19
N LEU A 298 -8.46 13.81 12.86
CA LEU A 298 -9.76 13.76 12.21
C LEU A 298 -10.84 14.39 13.09
N SER A 299 -11.90 14.88 12.46
CA SER A 299 -13.12 15.27 13.18
C SER A 299 -13.71 14.05 13.90
N ASP A 300 -14.52 14.26 14.93
CA ASP A 300 -15.16 13.14 15.64
C ASP A 300 -16.02 12.30 14.68
N ASP A 301 -16.72 12.94 13.72
CA ASP A 301 -17.54 12.26 12.72
C ASP A 301 -16.70 11.42 11.74
N ASP A 302 -15.58 11.96 11.26
CA ASP A 302 -14.66 11.24 10.37
C ASP A 302 -13.93 10.12 11.14
N ALA A 303 -13.56 10.37 12.39
CA ALA A 303 -12.95 9.38 13.26
C ALA A 303 -13.92 8.22 13.52
N LEU A 304 -15.21 8.52 13.76
CA LEU A 304 -16.25 7.51 13.92
C LEU A 304 -16.45 6.71 12.63
N SER A 305 -16.41 7.35 11.46
CA SER A 305 -16.60 6.63 10.20
C SER A 305 -15.41 5.76 9.80
N LEU A 306 -14.24 5.89 10.42
CA LEU A 306 -13.15 4.90 10.30
C LEU A 306 -13.49 3.56 10.99
N PHE A 307 -14.45 3.57 11.93
CA PHE A 307 -14.90 2.39 12.67
C PHE A 307 -16.29 1.89 12.23
N ALA A 308 -16.90 2.54 11.24
CA ALA A 308 -18.22 2.22 10.67
C ALA A 308 -18.10 1.44 9.35
#